data_AF-A0A920RWL3-F1
#
_entry.id   AF-A0A920RWL3-F1
#
_cell.length_a   1.000
_cell.length_b   1.000
_cell.length_c   1.000
_cell.angle_alpha   90.00
_cell.angle_beta   90.00
_cell.angle_gamma   90.00
#
_symmetry.space_group_name_H-M   'P 1'
#
loop_
_entity.id
_entity.type
_entity.pdbx_description
1 polymer ?
#
loop_
_entity_poly.entity_id
_entity_poly.type
_entity_poly.pdbx_seq_one_letter_code
_entity_poly.pdbx_strand_id
1 'polypeptide(L)'
;METVSLEHKLGIHGCATCVMNYDAAEGYLVGQPNQGLVCMFTMMNDARIGVGNESVAIAERSYQQALAYAKDRIQGTTHDGVEESVLSIIPTSDVCCLQ
;
A
#
# COMPACT_ATOMS: atom_id res chain seq x y z
N MET A 1 -29.39 -7.63 -7.83
CA MET A 1 -27.99 -7.56 -7.36
C MET A 1 -27.98 -6.82 -6.03
N GLU A 2 -27.45 -7.46 -4.99
CA GLU A 2 -27.39 -6.91 -3.64
C GLU A 2 -26.08 -7.31 -2.93
N THR A 3 -25.65 -6.49 -1.98
CA THR A 3 -24.52 -6.80 -1.10
C THR A 3 -25.02 -7.58 0.11
N VAL A 4 -24.52 -8.81 0.29
CA VAL A 4 -24.91 -9.72 1.37
C VAL A 4 -24.15 -9.41 2.66
N SER A 5 -22.85 -9.12 2.54
CA SER A 5 -21.99 -8.80 3.68
C SER A 5 -20.77 -8.01 3.25
N LEU A 6 -20.11 -7.37 4.22
CA LEU A 6 -18.83 -6.69 4.07
C LEU A 6 -17.75 -7.40 4.87
N GLU A 7 -16.55 -7.45 4.31
CA GLU A 7 -15.42 -8.12 4.93
C GLU A 7 -14.77 -7.26 6.02
N HIS A 8 -14.52 -7.89 7.18
CA HIS A 8 -13.69 -7.33 8.24
C HIS A 8 -12.22 -7.65 7.97
N LYS A 9 -11.55 -6.73 7.27
CA LYS A 9 -10.19 -6.88 6.76
C LYS A 9 -9.14 -6.46 7.79
N LEU A 10 -7.87 -6.81 7.54
CA LEU A 10 -6.72 -6.30 8.29
C LEU A 10 -6.45 -4.81 8.04
N GLY A 11 -6.72 -4.35 6.82
CA GLY A 11 -6.46 -2.98 6.38
C GLY A 11 -7.37 -2.60 5.20
N ILE A 12 -7.01 -1.52 4.48
CA ILE A 12 -7.79 -0.99 3.34
C ILE A 12 -9.29 -0.88 3.63
N HIS A 13 -9.64 -0.47 4.86
CA HIS A 13 -11.03 -0.43 5.34
C HIS A 13 -11.92 0.54 4.55
N GLY A 14 -11.33 1.56 3.92
CA GLY A 14 -12.04 2.47 3.01
C GLY A 14 -12.55 1.80 1.73
N CYS A 15 -12.05 0.60 1.40
CA CYS A 15 -12.54 -0.21 0.29
C CYS A 15 -13.63 -1.18 0.78
N ALA A 16 -14.85 -1.04 0.23
CA ALA A 16 -15.99 -1.88 0.54
C ALA A 16 -15.89 -3.25 -0.18
N THR A 17 -15.03 -4.13 0.33
CA THR A 17 -14.95 -5.53 -0.11
C THR A 17 -16.17 -6.29 0.37
N CYS A 18 -16.95 -6.82 -0.58
CA CYS A 18 -18.30 -7.32 -0.34
C CYS A 18 -18.52 -8.74 -0.89
N VAL A 19 -19.37 -9.49 -0.20
CA VAL A 19 -20.03 -10.67 -0.78
C VAL A 19 -21.26 -10.17 -1.55
N MET A 20 -21.35 -10.54 -2.82
CA MET A 20 -22.39 -10.05 -3.73
C MET A 20 -23.32 -11.19 -4.16
N ASN A 21 -24.63 -10.95 -4.09
CA ASN A 21 -25.66 -11.85 -4.62
C ASN A 21 -26.21 -11.30 -5.94
N TYR A 22 -26.27 -12.18 -6.94
CA TYR A 22 -26.70 -11.86 -8.31
C TYR A 22 -27.98 -12.60 -8.73
N ASP A 23 -28.77 -13.09 -7.77
CA ASP A 23 -30.05 -13.74 -8.10
C ASP A 23 -31.02 -12.78 -8.83
N ALA A 24 -31.71 -13.31 -9.85
CA ALA A 24 -32.57 -12.60 -10.78
C ALA A 24 -32.00 -11.27 -11.36
N ALA A 25 -30.67 -11.15 -11.46
CA ALA A 25 -30.03 -9.97 -12.02
C ALA A 25 -30.04 -10.00 -13.56
N GLU A 26 -30.34 -8.85 -14.18
CA GLU A 26 -30.17 -8.67 -15.62
C GLU A 26 -28.67 -8.57 -15.93
N GLY A 27 -28.21 -9.38 -16.89
CA GLY A 27 -26.83 -9.41 -17.35
C GLY A 27 -26.74 -9.28 -18.86
N TYR A 28 -25.72 -8.57 -19.35
CA TYR A 28 -25.43 -8.42 -20.77
C TYR A 28 -24.12 -9.12 -21.12
N LEU A 29 -24.06 -9.70 -22.31
CA LEU A 29 -22.85 -10.31 -22.82
C LEU A 29 -21.82 -9.22 -23.17
N VAL A 30 -20.66 -9.27 -22.51
CA VAL A 30 -19.50 -8.44 -22.85
C VAL A 30 -18.57 -9.25 -23.76
N GLY A 31 -18.38 -8.80 -24.99
CA GLY A 31 -17.56 -9.50 -25.99
C GLY A 31 -18.32 -10.62 -26.70
N GLN A 32 -17.61 -11.72 -27.01
CA GLN A 32 -18.18 -12.87 -27.72
C GLN A 32 -18.55 -14.01 -26.77
N PRO A 33 -19.54 -14.87 -27.13
CA PRO A 33 -19.88 -16.03 -26.32
C PRO A 33 -18.65 -16.91 -26.07
N ASN A 34 -18.50 -17.38 -24.82
CA ASN A 34 -17.39 -18.22 -24.36
C ASN A 34 -15.99 -17.55 -24.35
N GLN A 35 -15.90 -16.22 -24.52
CA GLN A 35 -14.61 -15.49 -24.47
C GLN A 35 -14.42 -14.64 -23.20
N GLY A 36 -15.21 -14.86 -22.15
CA GLY A 36 -15.20 -14.04 -20.94
C GLY A 36 -13.84 -13.94 -20.24
N LEU A 37 -13.07 -15.03 -20.19
CA LEU A 37 -11.73 -15.02 -19.57
C LEU A 37 -10.75 -14.11 -20.31
N VAL A 38 -10.78 -14.11 -21.65
CA VAL A 38 -9.91 -13.26 -22.47
C VAL A 38 -10.24 -11.79 -22.25
N CYS A 39 -11.53 -11.43 -22.24
CA CYS A 39 -11.98 -10.08 -21.91
C CYS A 39 -11.56 -9.66 -20.49
N MET A 40 -11.58 -10.58 -19.53
CA MET A 40 -11.18 -10.31 -18.15
C MET A 40 -9.67 -10.04 -18.01
N PHE A 41 -8.82 -10.71 -18.80
CA PHE A 41 -7.37 -10.49 -18.74
C PHE A 41 -6.96 -9.05 -19.04
N THR A 42 -7.68 -8.36 -19.93
CA THR A 42 -7.43 -6.93 -20.19
C THR A 42 -7.60 -6.10 -18.92
N MET A 43 -8.69 -6.31 -18.18
CA MET A 43 -8.95 -5.60 -16.91
C MET A 43 -7.96 -6.04 -15.81
N MET A 44 -7.62 -7.32 -15.76
CA MET A 44 -6.70 -7.85 -14.75
C MET A 44 -5.26 -7.36 -14.94
N ASN A 45 -4.83 -7.13 -16.18
CA ASN A 45 -3.51 -6.55 -16.44
C ASN A 45 -3.41 -5.11 -15.93
N ASP A 46 -4.46 -4.31 -16.13
CA ASP A 46 -4.54 -2.96 -15.59
C ASP A 46 -4.56 -2.98 -14.04
N ALA A 47 -5.41 -3.84 -13.46
CA ALA A 47 -5.48 -4.01 -12.01
C ALA A 47 -4.13 -4.40 -11.37
N ARG A 48 -3.35 -5.26 -12.03
CA ARG A 48 -1.99 -5.63 -11.56
C ARG A 48 -1.05 -4.44 -11.50
N ILE A 49 -1.06 -3.60 -12.54
CA ILE A 49 -0.24 -2.39 -12.59
C ILE A 49 -0.69 -1.41 -11.51
N GLY A 50 -2.01 -1.24 -11.35
CA GLY A 50 -2.61 -0.40 -10.31
C GLY A 50 -2.15 -0.80 -8.90
N VAL A 51 -2.30 -2.08 -8.53
CA VAL A 51 -1.86 -2.59 -7.22
C VAL A 51 -0.34 -2.47 -7.04
N GLY A 52 0.44 -2.69 -8.10
CA GLY A 52 1.88 -2.45 -8.08
C GLY A 52 2.23 -0.99 -7.76
N ASN A 53 1.55 -0.05 -8.41
CA ASN A 53 1.73 1.38 -8.18
C ASN A 53 1.31 1.81 -6.76
N GLU A 54 0.18 1.29 -6.26
CA GLU A 54 -0.27 1.53 -4.88
C GLU A 54 0.80 1.14 -3.85
N SER A 55 1.49 0.01 -4.07
CA SER A 55 2.55 -0.45 -3.16
C SER A 55 3.75 0.51 -3.11
N VAL A 56 4.17 1.05 -4.26
CA VAL A 56 5.27 2.02 -4.34
C VAL A 56 4.88 3.33 -3.67
N ALA A 57 3.66 3.80 -3.90
CA ALA A 57 3.17 5.04 -3.28
C ALA A 57 3.13 4.95 -1.75
N ILE A 58 2.71 3.80 -1.19
CA ILE A 58 2.70 3.55 0.26
C ILE A 58 4.14 3.51 0.80
N ALA A 59 5.05 2.81 0.11
CA ALA A 59 6.46 2.74 0.50
C ALA A 59 7.10 4.13 0.56
N GLU A 60 6.92 4.94 -0.48
CA GLU A 60 7.45 6.31 -0.56
C GLU A 60 6.89 7.19 0.56
N ARG A 61 5.58 7.14 0.79
CA ARG A 61 4.96 7.93 1.87
C ARG A 61 5.48 7.50 3.24
N SER A 62 5.69 6.21 3.46
CA SER A 62 6.25 5.68 4.70
C SER A 62 7.69 6.15 4.92
N TYR A 63 8.50 6.18 3.85
CA TYR A 63 9.88 6.65 3.88
C TYR A 63 9.95 8.15 4.21
N GLN A 64 9.15 8.98 3.54
CA GLN A 64 9.10 10.42 3.85
C GLN A 64 8.72 10.68 5.31
N GLN A 65 7.76 9.91 5.86
CA GLN A 65 7.34 10.03 7.25
C GLN A 65 8.46 9.58 8.22
N ALA A 66 9.14 8.49 7.92
CA ALA A 66 10.25 7.97 8.71
C ALA A 66 11.45 8.93 8.68
N LEU A 67 11.79 9.48 7.52
CA LEU A 67 12.86 10.46 7.35
C LEU A 67 12.56 11.74 8.13
N ALA A 68 11.33 12.25 8.05
CA ALA A 68 10.91 13.41 8.84
C ALA A 68 11.04 13.12 10.34
N TYR A 69 10.57 11.97 10.82
CA TYR A 69 10.71 11.58 12.22
C TYR A 69 12.17 11.45 12.65
N ALA A 70 13.03 10.87 11.81
CA ALA A 70 14.45 10.69 12.12
C ALA A 70 15.20 12.02 12.25
N LYS A 71 14.82 13.05 11.48
CA LYS A 71 15.40 14.41 11.56
C LYS A 71 15.16 15.05 12.92
N ASP A 72 13.96 14.87 13.46
CA ASP A 72 13.53 15.57 14.67
C ASP A 72 13.80 14.75 15.94
N ARG A 73 13.90 13.43 15.84
CA ARG A 73 14.10 12.55 16.99
C ARG A 73 15.53 12.66 17.50
N ILE A 74 15.71 13.32 18.64
CA ILE A 74 16.96 13.41 19.39
C ILE A 74 17.08 12.19 20.31
N GLN A 75 18.07 11.32 20.07
CA GLN A 75 18.33 10.17 20.92
C GLN A 75 19.74 9.61 20.70
N GLY A 76 20.45 9.37 21.79
CA GLY A 76 21.81 8.83 21.77
C GLY A 76 22.89 9.91 21.73
N THR A 77 24.13 9.46 21.82
CA THR A 77 25.35 10.26 21.66
C THR A 77 26.14 9.67 20.52
N THR A 78 26.76 10.51 19.68
CA THR A 78 27.67 10.02 18.64
C THR A 78 29.00 9.63 19.28
N HIS A 79 29.46 8.41 19.05
CA HIS A 79 30.70 7.89 19.62
C HIS A 79 31.94 8.31 18.81
N ASP A 80 31.96 9.55 18.32
CA ASP A 80 33.03 10.08 17.46
C ASP A 80 34.05 10.90 18.27
N GLY A 81 34.47 10.42 19.44
CA GLY A 81 35.68 10.86 20.17
C GLY A 81 35.86 12.35 20.52
N VAL A 82 34.95 13.24 20.13
CA VAL A 82 35.06 14.71 20.23
C VAL A 82 33.69 15.25 20.61
N GLU A 83 33.54 15.57 21.90
CA GLU A 83 32.34 16.10 22.56
C GLU A 83 31.05 15.26 22.51
N GLU A 84 30.47 15.07 23.69
CA GLU A 84 29.20 14.38 23.91
C GLU A 84 28.03 15.28 23.48
N SER A 85 27.87 15.44 22.17
CA SER A 85 26.74 16.17 21.59
C SER A 85 25.54 15.23 21.43
N VAL A 86 24.39 15.68 21.93
CA VAL A 86 23.12 14.96 21.74
C VAL A 86 22.60 15.33 20.35
N LEU A 87 22.56 14.37 19.43
CA LEU A 87 22.17 14.57 18.03
C LEU A 87 20.82 13.91 17.71
N SER A 88 20.27 14.23 16.54
CA SER A 88 19.17 13.46 15.96
C SER A 88 19.63 12.03 15.63
N ILE A 89 18.70 11.10 15.39
CA ILE A 89 19.04 9.69 15.14
C ILE A 89 19.58 9.39 13.73
N ILE A 90 19.49 10.33 12.79
CA ILE A 90 19.97 10.15 11.40
C ILE A 90 21.43 9.68 11.26
N PRO A 91 22.43 10.30 11.92
CA PRO A 91 23.83 9.94 11.72
C PRO A 91 24.20 8.58 12.34
N THR A 92 23.29 7.90 13.05
CA THR A 92 23.55 6.55 13.55
C THR A 92 23.64 5.55 12.39
N SER A 93 24.61 4.65 12.43
CA SER A 93 24.91 3.72 11.31
C SER A 93 23.67 2.99 10.83
N ASP A 94 22.86 2.48 11.74
CA ASP A 94 21.70 1.64 11.41
C ASP A 94 20.56 2.43 10.76
N VAL A 95 20.44 3.73 11.06
CA VAL A 95 19.40 4.62 10.51
C VAL A 95 19.85 5.27 9.21
N CYS A 96 21.15 5.60 9.09
CA CYS A 96 21.74 6.18 7.88
C CYS A 96 21.71 5.20 6.69
N CYS A 97 21.83 3.89 6.95
CA CYS A 97 21.74 2.83 5.92
C CYS A 97 20.40 2.79 5.15
N LEU A 98 19.37 3.51 5.59
CA LEU A 98 18.06 3.59 4.92
C LEU A 98 18.03 4.63 3.78
N GLN A 99 19.11 5.39 3.58
CA GLN A 99 19.27 6.40 2.52
C GLN A 99 20.20 5.89 1.41
#